data_AF-A0A433KG04-F1
#
_entry.id   AF-A0A433KG04-F1
#
_cell.length_a   1.000
_cell.length_b   1.000
_cell.length_c   1.000
_cell.angle_alpha   90.00
_cell.angle_beta   90.00
_cell.angle_gamma   90.00
#
_symmetry.space_group_name_H-M   'P 1'
#
loop_
_entity.id
_entity.type
_entity.pdbx_description
1 polymer ?
#
loop_
_entity_poly.entity_id
_entity_poly.type
_entity_poly.pdbx_seq_one_letter_code
_entity_poly.pdbx_strand_id
1 'polypeptide(L)' 'MAEKNRLPLDEELEKQLEAVRQQEGLETIDQAAEWLLRRRLRKGVGSLTGRGRALYEIRGAR' A
#
# COMPACT_ATOMS: atom_id res chain seq x y z
N MET A 1 15.82 -13.93 -10.63
CA MET A 1 14.38 -14.12 -10.36
C MET A 1 14.25 -14.14 -8.85
N ALA A 2 13.73 -13.07 -8.24
CA ALA A 2 13.72 -12.95 -6.79
C ALA A 2 12.79 -14.01 -6.20
N GLU A 3 13.34 -14.87 -5.34
CA GLU A 3 12.60 -15.79 -4.50
C GLU A 3 11.58 -14.97 -3.70
N LYS A 4 10.30 -15.11 -4.06
CA LYS A 4 9.19 -14.35 -3.51
C LYS A 4 9.03 -14.75 -2.04
N ASN A 5 9.11 -13.77 -1.14
CA ASN A 5 8.69 -13.89 0.25
C ASN A 5 7.21 -14.32 0.31
N ARG A 6 6.96 -15.62 0.23
CA ARG A 6 5.62 -16.20 0.42
C ARG A 6 5.32 -16.15 1.91
N LEU A 7 4.50 -15.17 2.28
CA LEU A 7 3.87 -15.17 3.58
C LEU A 7 2.82 -16.29 3.59
N PRO A 8 2.77 -17.13 4.64
CA PRO A 8 1.64 -18.03 4.80
C PRO A 8 0.36 -17.18 4.89
N LEU A 9 -0.56 -17.39 3.97
CA LEU A 9 -1.88 -16.77 4.01
C LEU A 9 -2.78 -17.73 4.78
N ASP A 10 -3.51 -17.22 5.77
CA ASP A 10 -4.64 -17.96 6.31
C ASP A 10 -5.82 -17.91 5.30
N GLU A 11 -6.79 -18.80 5.48
CA GLU A 11 -7.93 -18.94 4.56
C GLU A 11 -8.74 -17.63 4.43
N GLU A 12 -8.83 -16.86 5.52
CA GLU A 12 -9.54 -15.58 5.52
C GLU A 12 -8.80 -14.54 4.68
N LEU A 13 -7.49 -14.42 4.82
CA LEU A 13 -6.67 -13.52 4.03
C LEU A 13 -6.71 -13.89 2.54
N GLU A 14 -6.69 -15.17 2.20
CA GLU A 14 -6.80 -15.62 0.80
C GLU A 14 -8.15 -15.22 0.20
N LYS A 15 -9.25 -15.40 0.95
CA LYS A 15 -10.59 -14.97 0.55
C LYS A 15 -10.68 -13.46 0.34
N GLN A 16 -10.07 -12.66 1.21
CA GLN A 16 -10.05 -11.21 1.07
C GLN A 16 -9.24 -10.76 -0.15
N LEU A 17 -8.09 -11.39 -0.40
CA LEU A 17 -7.26 -11.09 -1.58
C LEU A 17 -7.96 -11.46 -2.88
N GLU A 18 -8.69 -12.58 -2.92
CA GLU A 18 -9.48 -12.98 -4.09
C GLU A 18 -10.62 -11.98 -4.35
N ALA A 19 -11.29 -11.48 -3.31
CA ALA A 19 -12.30 -10.43 -3.46
C ALA A 19 -11.71 -9.16 -4.09
N VAL A 20 -10.52 -8.73 -3.66
CA VAL A 20 -9.83 -7.57 -4.25
C VAL A 20 -9.39 -7.85 -5.70
N ARG A 21 -8.89 -9.06 -5.98
CA ARG A 21 -8.49 -9.47 -7.33
C ARG A 21 -9.64 -9.30 -8.32
N GLN A 22 -10.84 -9.74 -7.94
CA GLN A 22 -12.04 -9.62 -8.78
C GLN A 22 -12.53 -8.18 -8.90
N GLN A 23 -12.56 -7.43 -7.80
CA GLN A 23 -13.00 -6.03 -7.78
C GLN A 23 -12.15 -5.11 -8.66
N GLU A 24 -10.83 -5.31 -8.64
CA GLU A 24 -9.87 -4.47 -9.34
C GLU A 24 -9.42 -5.05 -10.69
N GLY A 25 -9.98 -6.21 -11.10
CA GLY A 25 -9.69 -6.85 -12.39
C GLY A 25 -8.25 -7.35 -12.54
N LEU A 26 -7.66 -7.87 -11.46
CA LEU A 26 -6.26 -8.32 -11.42
C LEU A 26 -6.14 -9.79 -11.84
N GLU A 27 -4.98 -10.16 -12.38
CA GLU A 27 -4.76 -11.50 -12.92
C GLU A 27 -4.44 -12.52 -11.82
N THR A 28 -3.76 -12.09 -10.75
CA THR A 28 -3.26 -12.98 -9.71
C THR A 28 -3.49 -12.45 -8.30
N ILE A 29 -3.55 -13.35 -7.31
CA ILE A 29 -3.62 -13.01 -5.88
C ILE A 29 -2.39 -12.17 -5.45
N ASP A 30 -1.21 -12.48 -6.00
CA ASP A 30 0.02 -11.69 -5.74
C ASP A 30 -0.14 -10.22 -6.18
N GLN A 31 -0.77 -9.99 -7.33
CA GLN A 31 -1.08 -8.62 -7.79
C GLN A 31 -2.07 -7.92 -6.85
N ALA A 32 -3.05 -8.64 -6.29
CA ALA A 32 -3.99 -8.08 -5.33
C ALA A 32 -3.30 -7.66 -4.02
N ALA A 33 -2.39 -8.51 -3.52
CA ALA A 33 -1.56 -8.19 -2.35
C ALA A 33 -0.68 -6.95 -2.62
N GLU A 34 -0.01 -6.89 -3.77
CA GLU A 34 0.78 -5.73 -4.17
C GLU A 34 -0.06 -4.46 -4.28
N TRP A 35 -1.25 -4.56 -4.89
CA TRP A 35 -2.17 -3.44 -5.06
C TRP A 35 -2.60 -2.85 -3.71
N LEU A 36 -2.99 -3.71 -2.75
CA LEU A 36 -3.37 -3.30 -1.39
C LEU A 36 -2.21 -2.62 -0.66
N LEU A 37 -1.01 -3.20 -0.75
CA LEU A 37 0.19 -2.64 -0.13
C LEU A 37 0.48 -1.24 -0.67
N ARG A 38 0.50 -1.08 -2.00
CA ARG A 38 0.72 0.22 -2.65
C ARG A 38 -0.37 1.23 -2.27
N ARG A 39 -1.63 0.80 -2.19
CA ARG A 39 -2.75 1.65 -1.76
C ARG A 39 -2.57 2.14 -0.33
N ARG A 40 -2.20 1.26 0.60
CA ARG A 40 -1.94 1.61 2.00
C ARG A 40 -0.75 2.56 2.11
N LEU A 41 0.35 2.30 1.40
CA LEU A 41 1.54 3.15 1.40
C LEU A 41 1.22 4.56 0.90
N ARG A 42 0.50 4.72 -0.22
CA ARG A 42 0.09 6.04 -0.71
C ARG A 42 -0.71 6.83 0.34
N LYS A 43 -1.64 6.17 1.02
CA LYS A 43 -2.44 6.79 2.10
C LYS A 43 -1.57 7.14 3.31
N GLY A 44 -0.67 6.24 3.71
CA GLY A 44 0.22 6.40 4.86
C GLY A 44 1.23 7.53 4.67
N VAL A 45 1.88 7.58 3.51
CA VAL A 45 2.84 8.64 3.15
C VAL A 45 2.17 10.02 3.29
N GLY A 46 0.98 10.22 2.72
CA GLY A 46 0.28 11.50 2.84
C GLY A 46 -0.07 11.91 4.28
N SER A 47 -0.27 10.96 5.19
CA SER A 47 -0.47 11.26 6.62
C SER A 47 0.82 11.57 7.36
N LEU A 48 1.93 10.89 7.02
CA LEU A 48 3.22 11.05 7.69
C LEU A 48 3.96 12.31 7.24
N THR A 49 3.95 12.61 5.95
CA THR A 49 4.68 13.75 5.36
C THR A 49 3.83 15.01 5.23
N GLY A 50 2.56 14.96 5.63
CA GLY A 50 1.55 15.97 5.28
C GLY A 50 1.13 15.88 3.80
N ARG A 51 -0.09 16.36 3.50
CA ARG A 51 -0.70 16.33 2.15
C ARG A 51 0.01 17.28 1.16
N GLY A 52 1.24 16.98 0.77
CA GLY A 52 2.01 17.81 -0.15
C GLY A 52 2.27 19.22 0.40
N ARG A 53 2.30 19.37 1.73
CA ARG A 53 2.66 20.64 2.36
C ARG A 53 4.16 20.82 2.20
N ALA A 54 4.57 21.76 1.35
CA ALA A 54 5.94 22.20 1.32
C ALA A 54 6.34 22.67 2.74
N LEU A 55 7.44 22.11 3.25
CA LEU A 55 8.05 22.60 4.47
C LEU A 55 8.80 23.89 4.10
N TYR A 56 8.36 25.02 4.65
CA TYR A 56 9.02 26.29 4.48
C TYR A 56 9.95 26.53 5.66
N GLU A 57 11.15 27.02 5.39
CA GLU A 57 12.09 27.47 6.40
C GLU A 57 11.43 28.60 7.22
N ILE A 58 11.24 28.40 8.53
CA ILE A 58 10.87 29.48 9.44
C ILE A 58 12.17 30.17 9.86
N ARG A 59 12.46 31.32 9.25
CA ARG A 59 13.50 32.22 9.77
C ARG A 59 12.93 32.90 11.00
N GLY A 60 13.46 32.53 12.17
CA GLY A 60 13.00 33.04 13.46
C GLY A 60 12.84 34.56 13.44
N ALA A 61 11.67 35.04 13.85
CA ALA A 61 11.46 36.45 14.14
C ALA A 61 12.36 36.82 15.32
N ARG A 62 13.12 37.90 15.14
CA ARG A 62 13.98 38.51 16.15
C ARG A 62 13.16 39.08 17.30
#